data_AF-A0A953WM63-F1
#
_entry.id   AF-A0A953WM63-F1
#
_cell.length_a   1.000
_cell.length_b   1.000
_cell.length_c   1.000
_cell.angle_alpha   90.00
_cell.angle_beta   90.00
_cell.angle_gamma   90.00
#
_symmetry.space_group_name_H-M   'P 1'
#
loop_
_entity.id
_entity.type
_entity.pdbx_description
1 polymer ?
#
loop_
_entity_poly.entity_id
_entity_poly.type
_entity_poly.pdbx_seq_one_letter_code
_entity_poly.pdbx_strand_id
1 'polypeptide(L)'
;QYLFETDNHVVVPVGETIRVTTTARDVIHSWAMPNFAIKIDAVPGRINETWFKAEREGTYYGQCSEICGIKHAYMPITIDVVSRPAFEAWVDSQRAMAGLEPMFGQSNVKFAQASVETE
;
A
#
# COMPACT_ATOMS: atom_id res chain seq x y z
N GLN A 1 -0.67 -17.70 11.21
CA GLN A 1 -0.18 -16.33 11.49
C GLN A 1 -1.16 -15.61 12.40
N TYR A 2 -1.05 -15.72 13.74
CA TYR A 2 -2.05 -15.10 14.64
C TYR A 2 -1.74 -13.63 14.96
N LEU A 3 -0.46 -13.26 15.06
CA LEU A 3 -0.02 -11.90 15.48
C LEU A 3 0.50 -11.03 14.33
N PHE A 4 0.38 -11.51 13.08
CA PHE A 4 0.88 -10.81 11.90
C PHE A 4 -0.24 -10.35 10.96
N GLU A 5 -1.44 -10.90 11.09
CA GLU A 5 -2.56 -10.55 10.23
C GLU A 5 -3.17 -9.21 10.65
N THR A 6 -3.59 -8.41 9.68
CA THR A 6 -4.37 -7.19 9.89
C THR A 6 -5.74 -7.34 9.24
N ASP A 7 -6.69 -6.48 9.61
CA ASP A 7 -8.02 -6.48 9.00
C ASP A 7 -8.02 -5.87 7.60
N ASN A 8 -7.21 -4.83 7.39
CA ASN A 8 -7.06 -4.14 6.12
C ASN A 8 -5.59 -4.12 5.70
N HIS A 9 -5.31 -4.73 4.56
CA HIS A 9 -3.95 -4.83 4.03
C HIS A 9 -3.60 -3.60 3.21
N VAL A 10 -2.32 -3.23 3.23
CA VAL A 10 -1.77 -2.29 2.26
C VAL A 10 -1.61 -3.02 0.94
N VAL A 11 -2.29 -2.59 -0.12
CA VAL A 11 -2.22 -3.23 -1.43
C VAL A 11 -1.31 -2.43 -2.37
N VAL A 12 -0.37 -3.09 -3.02
CA VAL A 12 0.59 -2.46 -3.96
C VAL A 12 0.77 -3.31 -5.24
N PRO A 13 1.03 -2.68 -6.39
CA PRO A 13 1.33 -3.42 -7.62
C PRO A 13 2.74 -4.00 -7.62
N VAL A 14 2.89 -5.21 -8.16
CA VAL A 14 4.19 -5.85 -8.40
C VAL A 14 4.99 -5.10 -9.47
N GLY A 15 6.32 -5.07 -9.34
CA GLY A 15 7.21 -4.50 -10.35
C GLY A 15 7.33 -2.97 -10.35
N GLU A 16 6.57 -2.28 -9.51
CA GLU A 16 6.57 -0.82 -9.39
C GLU A 16 7.37 -0.36 -8.16
N THR A 17 7.95 0.85 -8.24
CA THR A 17 8.63 1.46 -7.09
C THR A 17 7.61 2.17 -6.20
N ILE A 18 7.44 1.67 -4.98
CA ILE A 18 6.51 2.20 -4.00
C ILE A 18 7.27 3.10 -3.02
N ARG A 19 6.87 4.37 -2.94
CA ARG A 19 7.37 5.31 -1.94
C ARG A 19 6.49 5.23 -0.69
N VAL A 20 7.11 4.96 0.46
CA VAL A 20 6.44 4.90 1.76
C VAL A 20 6.87 6.12 2.56
N THR A 21 5.90 6.92 2.97
CA THR A 21 6.10 8.08 3.84
C THR A 21 5.55 7.74 5.22
N THR A 22 6.37 7.86 6.25
CA THR A 22 6.03 7.48 7.63
C THR A 22 6.11 8.67 8.57
N THR A 23 5.18 8.69 9.53
CA THR A 23 5.13 9.62 10.66
C THR A 23 4.28 8.99 11.75
N ALA A 24 4.30 9.54 12.95
CA ALA A 24 3.46 9.08 14.06
C ALA A 24 2.70 10.25 14.69
N ARG A 25 1.58 9.92 15.34
CA ARG A 25 0.72 10.90 16.01
C ARG A 25 1.01 11.02 17.50
N ASP A 26 1.44 9.94 18.14
CA ASP A 26 1.57 9.81 19.59
C ASP A 26 3.03 9.64 20.03
N VAL A 27 3.56 8.43 19.96
CA VAL A 27 4.93 8.07 20.34
C VAL A 27 5.71 7.61 19.11
N ILE A 28 6.98 7.28 19.28
CA ILE A 28 7.77 6.71 18.18
C ILE A 28 7.30 5.29 17.93
N HIS A 29 7.06 4.97 16.67
CA HIS A 29 6.87 3.60 16.17
C HIS A 29 7.94 3.33 15.10
N SER A 30 7.98 2.12 14.56
CA SER A 30 8.85 1.81 13.41
C SER A 30 8.10 0.95 12.40
N TRP A 31 8.04 1.42 11.16
CA TRP A 31 7.48 0.69 10.04
C TRP A 31 8.56 -0.22 9.48
N ALA A 32 8.46 -1.52 9.78
CA ALA A 32 9.45 -2.49 9.39
C ALA A 32 8.84 -3.64 8.58
N MET A 33 9.41 -3.87 7.40
CA MET A 33 9.04 -4.93 6.48
C MET A 33 10.30 -5.72 6.09
N PRO A 34 10.60 -6.84 6.78
CA PRO A 34 11.84 -7.58 6.59
C PRO A 34 12.08 -8.05 5.15
N ASN A 35 11.01 -8.51 4.48
CA ASN A 35 11.10 -9.01 3.10
C ASN A 35 11.47 -7.93 2.07
N PHE A 36 11.31 -6.65 2.41
CA PHE A 36 11.73 -5.52 1.57
C PHE A 36 12.94 -4.79 2.15
N ALA A 37 13.59 -5.35 3.18
CA ALA A 37 14.70 -4.72 3.90
C ALA A 37 14.41 -3.29 4.38
N ILE A 38 13.14 -2.99 4.67
CA ILE A 38 12.73 -1.70 5.21
C ILE A 38 12.66 -1.79 6.73
N LYS A 39 13.31 -0.83 7.38
CA LYS A 39 13.04 -0.43 8.75
C LYS A 39 13.20 1.08 8.85
N ILE A 40 12.11 1.79 9.14
CA ILE A 40 12.13 3.24 9.25
C ILE A 40 11.22 3.71 10.38
N ASP A 41 11.73 4.62 11.20
CA ASP A 41 10.99 5.10 12.36
C ASP A 41 9.92 6.11 11.96
N ALA A 42 8.73 5.91 12.49
CA ALA A 42 7.63 6.85 12.44
C ALA A 42 7.75 7.77 13.66
N VAL A 43 8.32 8.96 13.45
CA VAL A 43 8.62 9.92 14.53
C VAL A 43 7.59 11.04 14.56
N PRO A 44 6.95 11.33 15.71
CA PRO A 44 6.02 12.45 15.80
C PRO A 44 6.68 13.79 15.43
N GLY A 45 6.01 14.58 14.58
CA GLY A 45 6.51 15.88 14.13
C GLY A 45 7.59 15.81 13.04
N ARG A 46 7.94 14.61 12.54
CA ARG A 46 8.83 14.42 11.39
C ARG A 46 8.15 13.53 10.35
N ILE A 47 8.39 13.85 9.09
CA ILE A 47 8.08 12.96 7.97
C ILE A 47 9.38 12.26 7.55
N ASN A 48 9.38 10.95 7.61
CA ASN A 48 10.44 10.10 7.09
C ASN A 48 9.97 9.40 5.81
N GLU A 49 10.89 9.06 4.92
CA GLU A 49 10.55 8.36 3.69
C GLU A 49 11.52 7.24 3.36
N THR A 50 11.00 6.22 2.70
CA THR A 50 11.73 5.11 2.14
C THR A 50 11.02 4.63 0.88
N TRP A 51 11.59 3.67 0.18
CA TRP A 51 10.98 3.07 -0.98
C TRP A 51 11.32 1.58 -1.06
N PHE A 52 10.46 0.81 -1.70
CA PHE A 52 10.74 -0.57 -2.09
C PHE A 52 10.17 -0.86 -3.47
N LYS A 53 10.61 -1.96 -4.04
CA LYS A 53 10.03 -2.57 -5.24
C LYS A 53 9.80 -4.05 -4.96
N ALA A 54 8.55 -4.47 -5.01
CA ALA A 54 8.22 -5.88 -4.84
C ALA A 54 8.38 -6.62 -6.18
N GLU A 55 9.19 -7.67 -6.19
CA GLU A 55 9.50 -8.43 -7.42
C GLU A 55 8.55 -9.60 -7.67
N ARG A 56 7.78 -9.99 -6.65
CA ARG A 56 6.88 -11.16 -6.70
C ARG A 56 5.55 -10.81 -6.04
N GLU A 57 4.48 -11.36 -6.58
CA GLU A 57 3.15 -11.28 -5.96
C GLU A 57 3.09 -12.15 -4.69
N GLY A 58 2.24 -11.75 -3.75
CA GLY A 58 2.01 -12.47 -2.50
C GLY A 58 1.76 -11.53 -1.32
N THR A 59 1.54 -12.14 -0.15
CA THR A 59 1.31 -11.41 1.12
C THR A 59 2.58 -11.39 1.96
N TYR A 60 2.95 -10.20 2.43
CA TYR A 60 4.17 -9.91 3.16
C TYR A 60 3.85 -9.34 4.52
N TYR A 61 4.61 -9.76 5.54
CA TYR A 61 4.33 -9.43 6.94
C TYR A 61 5.47 -8.67 7.59
N GLY A 62 5.08 -7.64 8.35
CA GLY A 62 5.95 -6.77 9.13
C GLY A 62 5.38 -6.53 10.53
N GLN A 63 6.19 -5.94 11.40
CA GLN A 63 5.79 -5.59 12.76
C GLN A 63 6.44 -4.29 13.20
N CYS A 64 5.82 -3.61 14.16
CA CYS A 64 6.44 -2.48 14.83
C CYS A 64 7.79 -2.89 15.44
N SER A 65 8.83 -2.09 15.18
CA SER A 65 10.21 -2.39 15.57
C SER A 65 10.88 -1.31 16.44
N GLU A 66 10.06 -0.46 17.08
CA GLU A 66 10.46 0.52 18.10
C GLU A 66 9.46 0.49 19.26
N ILE A 67 9.96 0.46 20.50
CA ILE A 67 9.11 0.22 21.69
C ILE A 67 8.09 1.36 21.88
N CYS A 68 6.81 1.06 21.68
CA CYS A 68 5.74 2.07 21.65
C CYS A 68 4.65 1.88 22.72
N GLY A 69 4.91 1.05 23.73
CA GLY A 69 4.01 0.82 24.87
C GLY A 69 3.55 -0.62 25.02
N ILE A 70 2.51 -0.84 25.84
CA ILE A 70 2.08 -2.20 26.25
C ILE A 70 1.62 -3.08 25.08
N LYS A 71 1.04 -2.48 24.03
CA LYS A 71 0.57 -3.19 22.83
C LYS A 71 1.60 -3.24 21.70
N HIS A 72 2.86 -2.93 21.97
CA HIS A 72 3.92 -2.86 20.96
C HIS A 72 4.00 -4.09 20.04
N ALA A 73 3.85 -5.30 20.60
CA ALA A 73 3.88 -6.56 19.83
C ALA A 73 2.59 -6.87 19.05
N TYR A 74 1.54 -6.05 19.17
CA TYR A 74 0.19 -6.32 18.66
C TYR A 74 -0.27 -5.29 17.61
N MET A 75 0.69 -4.70 16.90
CA MET A 75 0.44 -3.78 15.78
C MET A 75 1.25 -4.21 14.54
N PRO A 76 0.83 -5.30 13.88
CA PRO A 76 1.51 -5.80 12.69
C PRO A 76 1.23 -4.94 11.45
N ILE A 77 1.94 -5.25 10.38
CA ILE A 77 1.80 -4.63 9.05
C ILE A 77 1.63 -5.78 8.05
N THR A 78 0.58 -5.73 7.23
CA THR A 78 0.37 -6.68 6.14
C THR A 78 0.35 -5.94 4.81
N ILE A 79 1.12 -6.43 3.83
CA ILE A 79 1.18 -5.88 2.48
C ILE A 79 0.83 -6.99 1.50
N ASP A 80 -0.18 -6.75 0.66
CA ASP A 80 -0.49 -7.59 -0.49
C ASP A 80 0.13 -6.98 -1.75
N VAL A 81 1.03 -7.74 -2.38
CA VAL A 81 1.60 -7.41 -3.67
C VAL A 81 0.80 -8.17 -4.72
N VAL A 82 0.16 -7.42 -5.62
CA VAL A 82 -0.76 -7.96 -6.63
C VAL A 82 -0.37 -7.53 -8.03
N SER A 83 -0.93 -8.19 -9.05
CA SER A 83 -0.79 -7.74 -10.44
C SER A 83 -1.33 -6.32 -10.63
N ARG A 84 -0.81 -5.60 -11.63
CA ARG A 84 -1.27 -4.25 -11.96
C ARG A 84 -2.80 -4.16 -12.20
N PRO A 85 -3.43 -5.06 -12.99
CA PRO A 85 -4.88 -5.04 -13.17
C PRO A 85 -5.66 -5.29 -11.86
N ALA A 86 -5.17 -6.17 -10.99
CA ALA A 86 -5.80 -6.42 -9.69
C ALA A 86 -5.70 -5.21 -8.75
N PHE A 87 -4.56 -4.51 -8.76
CA PHE A 87 -4.39 -3.25 -8.03
C PHE A 87 -5.36 -2.17 -8.52
N GLU A 88 -5.50 -2.00 -9.83
CA GLU A 88 -6.41 -1.01 -10.41
C GLU A 88 -7.88 -1.29 -10.04
N ALA A 89 -8.31 -2.55 -10.17
CA ALA A 89 -9.64 -2.98 -9.74
C ALA A 89 -9.85 -2.78 -8.23
N TRP A 90 -8.83 -3.05 -7.42
CA TRP A 90 -8.89 -2.80 -5.98
C TRP A 90 -9.05 -1.30 -5.68
N VAL A 91 -8.25 -0.42 -6.30
CA VAL A 91 -8.37 1.03 -6.11
C VAL A 91 -9.76 1.53 -6.46
N ASP A 92 -10.32 1.09 -7.59
CA ASP A 92 -11.67 1.49 -7.99
C ASP A 92 -12.74 0.99 -7.01
N SER A 93 -12.59 -0.23 -6.49
CA SER A 93 -13.50 -0.75 -5.46
C SER A 93 -13.44 0.07 -4.16
N GLN A 94 -12.24 0.47 -3.72
CA GLN A 94 -12.06 1.30 -2.52
C GLN A 94 -12.64 2.71 -2.73
N ARG A 95 -12.46 3.28 -3.92
CA ARG A 95 -13.01 4.58 -4.29
C ARG A 95 -14.53 4.55 -4.30
N ALA A 96 -15.14 3.53 -4.90
CA ALA A 96 -16.58 3.35 -4.90
C ALA A 96 -17.15 3.23 -3.48
N MET A 97 -16.50 2.47 -2.59
CA MET A 97 -16.89 2.39 -1.18
C MET A 97 -16.77 3.73 -0.44
N ALA A 98 -15.81 4.57 -0.82
CA ALA A 98 -15.66 5.93 -0.32
C ALA A 98 -16.60 6.96 -0.99
N GLY A 99 -17.47 6.54 -1.92
CA GLY A 99 -18.36 7.43 -2.67
C GLY A 99 -17.64 8.30 -3.71
N LEU A 100 -16.48 7.85 -4.19
CA LEU A 100 -15.67 8.52 -5.21
C LEU A 100 -15.79 7.80 -6.55
N GLU A 101 -15.76 8.56 -7.65
CA GLU A 101 -15.69 8.02 -9.02
C GLU A 101 -14.45 7.14 -9.20
N PRO A 102 -14.51 6.06 -10.03
CA PRO A 102 -13.37 5.20 -10.29
C PRO A 102 -12.18 6.01 -10.85
N MET A 103 -10.97 5.61 -10.49
CA MET A 103 -9.73 6.20 -10.97
C MET A 103 -9.26 5.55 -12.28
N PHE A 104 -9.42 4.24 -12.42
CA PHE A 104 -8.90 3.48 -13.56
C PHE A 104 -9.99 2.95 -14.49
N GLY A 105 -11.22 2.78 -14.00
CA GLY A 105 -12.40 2.48 -14.80
C GLY A 105 -12.58 3.53 -15.88
N GLN A 106 -12.95 3.10 -17.10
CA GLN A 106 -13.17 4.02 -18.21
C GLN A 106 -14.12 5.13 -17.77
N SER A 107 -13.55 6.33 -17.64
CA SER A 107 -14.33 7.53 -17.37
C SER A 107 -15.48 7.57 -18.36
N ASN A 108 -16.68 7.98 -17.91
CA ASN A 108 -17.83 8.26 -18.78
C ASN A 108 -17.55 9.37 -19.84
N VAL A 109 -16.29 9.81 -19.97
CA VAL A 109 -15.76 10.56 -21.11
C VAL A 109 -15.72 9.64 -22.31
N LYS A 110 -16.75 9.74 -23.15
CA LYS A 110 -16.71 9.23 -24.52
C LYS A 110 -15.60 9.98 -25.26
N PHE A 111 -14.40 9.40 -25.30
CA PHE A 111 -13.43 9.79 -26.32
C PHE A 111 -14.05 9.38 -27.66
N ALA A 112 -14.25 10.34 -28.56
CA ALA A 112 -14.64 10.03 -29.92
C ALA A 112 -13.56 9.10 -30.49
N GLN A 113 -13.91 7.82 -30.66
CA GLN A 113 -13.04 6.88 -31.36
C GLN A 113 -13.02 7.33 -32.81
N ALA A 114 -11.95 8.00 -33.21
CA ALA A 114 -11.64 8.13 -34.62
C ALA A 114 -11.31 6.71 -35.11
N SER A 115 -12.20 6.17 -35.94
CA SER A 115 -11.94 4.95 -36.70
C SER A 115 -10.70 5.19 -37.55
N VAL A 116 -9.59 4.60 -37.15
CA VAL A 116 -8.43 4.48 -38.03
C VAL A 116 -8.78 3.38 -39.01
N GLU A 117 -9.45 3.77 -40.10
CA GLU A 117 -9.47 2.98 -41.32
C GLU A 117 -8.09 3.12 -41.95
N THR A 118 -7.34 2.01 -42.00
CA THR A 118 -6.17 1.89 -42.87
C THR A 118 -6.53 0.93 -43.99
N GLU A 119 -6.50 1.46 -45.20
CA GLU A 119 -6.47 0.75 -46.49
C GLU A 119 -5.32 -0.26 -46.59
#